data_AF-A0A3B9K1N1-F1
#
_entry.id   AF-A0A3B9K1N1-F1
#
_cell.length_a   1.000
_cell.length_b   1.000
_cell.length_c   1.000
_cell.angle_alpha   90.00
_cell.angle_beta   90.00
_cell.angle_gamma   90.00
#
_symmetry.space_group_name_H-M   'P 1'
#
loop_
_entity.id
_entity.type
_entity.pdbx_description
1 polymer ?
#
loop_
_entity_poly.entity_id
_entity_poly.type
_entity_poly.pdbx_seq_one_letter_code
_entity_poly.pdbx_strand_id
1 'polypeptide(L)'
;MQAYEFCTKAAVLVNGDRADAHGNLLENFYLISSFWQNYLTSSIGVDIELKPSDVANMMILLKVARSISGQYNADDYIDMAGYAGIAGYLSESNVDEVNE
;
A
#
# COMPACT_ATOMS: atom_id res chain seq x y z
N MET A 1 13.94 4.32 -19.41
CA MET A 1 12.51 4.00 -19.24
C MET A 1 11.72 5.29 -19.43
N GLN A 2 10.71 5.28 -20.29
CA GLN A 2 9.80 6.41 -20.49
C GLN A 2 8.75 6.45 -19.36
N ALA A 3 8.12 7.60 -19.12
CA ALA A 3 7.21 7.78 -17.99
C ALA A 3 6.06 6.75 -17.96
N TYR A 4 5.43 6.47 -19.11
CA TYR A 4 4.32 5.52 -19.18
C TYR A 4 4.74 4.09 -18.81
N GLU A 5 6.01 3.71 -19.05
CA GLU A 5 6.51 2.36 -18.78
C GLU A 5 6.53 2.05 -17.28
N PHE A 6 6.68 3.06 -16.41
CA PHE A 6 6.55 2.90 -14.96
C PHE A 6 5.12 2.50 -14.57
N CYS A 7 4.13 3.22 -15.10
CA CYS A 7 2.72 2.97 -14.84
C CYS A 7 2.27 1.61 -15.39
N THR A 8 2.71 1.24 -16.60
CA THR A 8 2.38 -0.07 -17.19
C THR A 8 2.96 -1.22 -16.37
N LYS A 9 4.22 -1.09 -15.91
CA LYS A 9 4.82 -2.11 -15.03
C LYS A 9 4.11 -2.21 -13.69
N ALA A 10 3.78 -1.07 -13.09
CA ALA A 10 3.01 -1.03 -11.84
C ALA A 10 1.65 -1.72 -12.00
N ALA A 11 0.94 -1.44 -13.10
CA ALA A 11 -0.34 -2.08 -13.42
C ALA A 11 -0.21 -3.61 -13.47
N VAL A 12 0.85 -4.15 -14.09
CA VAL A 12 1.11 -5.60 -14.10
C VAL A 12 1.35 -6.15 -12.71
N LEU A 13 2.06 -5.42 -11.84
CA LEU A 13 2.38 -5.89 -10.49
C LEU A 13 1.19 -5.91 -9.53
N VAL A 14 0.22 -5.01 -9.74
CA VAL A 14 -1.01 -4.92 -8.92
C VAL A 14 -2.18 -5.70 -9.49
N ASN A 15 -2.14 -6.08 -10.77
CA ASN A 15 -3.21 -6.81 -11.42
C ASN A 15 -3.12 -8.33 -11.14
N GLY A 16 -4.18 -8.86 -10.54
CA GLY A 16 -4.76 -10.20 -10.74
C GLY A 16 -3.90 -11.45 -10.59
N ASP A 17 -2.87 -11.64 -11.40
CA ASP A 17 -2.08 -12.88 -11.49
C ASP A 17 -1.27 -13.18 -10.21
N ARG A 18 -1.26 -12.25 -9.25
CA ARG A 18 -0.70 -12.44 -7.89
C ARG A 18 -1.71 -12.85 -6.82
N ALA A 19 -3.02 -12.79 -7.08
CA ALA A 19 -4.03 -13.20 -6.10
C ALA A 19 -3.85 -14.67 -5.67
N ASP A 20 -3.41 -15.52 -6.59
CA ASP A 20 -3.13 -16.94 -6.34
C ASP A 20 -1.90 -17.16 -5.41
N ALA A 21 -1.00 -16.18 -5.29
CA ALA A 21 0.25 -16.32 -4.52
C ALA A 21 0.21 -15.61 -3.15
N HIS A 22 -0.55 -14.51 -3.04
CA HIS A 22 -0.52 -13.65 -1.86
C HIS A 22 -1.89 -13.43 -1.18
N GLY A 23 -2.96 -14.05 -1.67
CA GLY A 23 -4.31 -13.88 -1.10
C GLY A 23 -5.00 -12.59 -1.55
N ASN A 24 -6.19 -12.34 -1.01
CA ASN A 24 -7.00 -11.19 -1.39
C ASN A 24 -6.32 -9.88 -0.96
N LEU A 25 -6.10 -8.98 -1.93
CA LEU A 25 -5.46 -7.69 -1.71
C LEU A 25 -6.16 -6.87 -0.61
N LEU A 26 -7.48 -6.85 -0.60
CA LEU A 26 -8.27 -6.11 0.37
C LEU A 26 -8.03 -6.67 1.78
N GLU A 27 -8.20 -7.98 1.95
CA GLU A 27 -7.96 -8.68 3.23
C GLU A 27 -6.54 -8.46 3.76
N ASN A 28 -5.54 -8.49 2.86
CA ASN A 28 -4.16 -8.23 3.22
C ASN A 28 -3.95 -6.83 3.78
N PHE A 29 -4.45 -5.79 3.11
CA PHE A 29 -4.28 -4.42 3.57
C PHE A 29 -5.08 -4.12 4.84
N TYR A 30 -6.24 -4.76 5.02
CA TYR A 30 -6.94 -4.77 6.31
C TYR A 30 -6.08 -5.35 7.42
N LEU A 31 -5.53 -6.56 7.20
CA LEU A 31 -4.71 -7.23 8.20
C LEU A 31 -3.47 -6.40 8.57
N ILE A 32 -2.81 -5.81 7.58
CA ILE A 32 -1.65 -4.95 7.81
C ILE A 32 -2.05 -3.69 8.59
N SER A 33 -3.17 -3.05 8.26
CA SER A 33 -3.67 -1.88 9.00
C SER A 33 -3.95 -2.20 10.47
N SER A 34 -4.61 -3.32 10.74
CA SER A 34 -4.86 -3.79 12.11
C SER A 34 -3.58 -4.09 12.87
N PHE A 35 -2.57 -4.68 12.23
CA PHE A 35 -1.28 -4.94 12.88
C PHE A 35 -0.54 -3.65 13.24
N TRP A 36 -0.49 -2.69 12.32
CA TRP A 36 0.21 -1.43 12.54
C TRP A 36 -0.52 -0.57 13.58
N GLN A 37 -1.84 -0.52 13.50
CA GLN A 37 -2.69 0.16 14.49
C GLN A 37 -2.43 -0.37 15.90
N ASN A 38 -2.56 -1.69 16.11
CA ASN A 38 -2.34 -2.30 17.42
C ASN A 38 -0.92 -2.06 17.94
N TYR A 39 0.08 -2.18 17.06
CA TYR A 39 1.48 -1.93 17.42
C TYR A 39 1.71 -0.48 17.85
N LEU A 40 1.26 0.48 17.04
CA LEU A 40 1.48 1.90 17.29
C LEU A 40 0.70 2.37 18.52
N THR A 41 -0.56 1.94 18.68
CA THR A 41 -1.35 2.22 19.88
C THR A 41 -0.64 1.74 21.13
N SER A 42 -0.14 0.50 21.11
CA SER A 42 0.59 -0.08 22.24
C SER A 42 1.94 0.59 22.50
N SER A 43 2.66 0.96 21.44
CA SER A 43 4.01 1.53 21.53
C SER A 43 4.02 3.00 21.95
N ILE A 44 3.00 3.76 21.56
CA ILE A 44 2.92 5.21 21.79
C ILE A 44 2.03 5.52 23.00
N GLY A 45 1.12 4.61 23.36
CA GLY A 45 0.16 4.78 24.46
C GLY A 45 -0.99 5.73 24.12
N VAL A 46 -1.24 5.95 22.83
CA VAL A 46 -2.34 6.77 22.30
C VAL A 46 -3.11 5.91 21.32
N ASP A 47 -4.44 5.95 21.38
CA ASP A 47 -5.27 5.21 20.44
C ASP A 47 -5.12 5.80 19.04
N ILE A 48 -4.68 4.97 18.10
CA ILE A 48 -4.45 5.30 16.70
C ILE A 48 -5.43 4.49 15.87
N GLU A 49 -6.09 5.14 14.92
CA GLU A 49 -6.95 4.50 13.94
C GLU A 49 -6.26 4.57 12.58
N LEU A 50 -6.14 3.43 11.88
CA LEU A 50 -5.57 3.36 10.53
C LEU A 50 -6.53 2.67 9.58
N LYS A 51 -6.79 3.31 8.45
CA LYS A 51 -7.48 2.68 7.32
C LYS A 51 -6.49 1.89 6.47
N PRO A 52 -6.95 0.87 5.73
CA PRO A 52 -6.11 0.16 4.74
C PRO A 52 -5.42 1.10 3.74
N SER A 53 -6.12 2.16 3.31
CA SER A 53 -5.56 3.19 2.43
C SER A 53 -4.43 3.99 3.07
N ASP A 54 -4.46 4.21 4.39
CA ASP A 54 -3.38 4.90 5.11
C ASP A 54 -2.09 4.09 5.05
N VAL A 55 -2.20 2.77 5.22
CA VAL A 55 -1.05 1.85 5.08
C VAL A 55 -0.49 1.90 3.66
N ALA A 56 -1.33 1.86 2.63
CA ALA A 56 -0.87 1.97 1.25
C ALA A 56 -0.12 3.30 1.01
N ASN A 57 -0.63 4.42 1.53
CA ASN A 57 0.05 5.71 1.48
C ASN A 57 1.37 5.72 2.27
N MET A 58 1.43 5.08 3.43
CA MET A 58 2.68 4.95 4.18
C MET A 58 3.73 4.11 3.44
N MET A 59 3.32 3.11 2.66
CA MET A 59 4.22 2.35 1.78
C MET A 59 4.78 3.21 0.64
N ILE A 60 4.01 4.18 0.14
CA ILE A 60 4.53 5.20 -0.80
C ILE A 60 5.60 6.05 -0.11
N LEU A 61 5.35 6.54 1.11
CA LEU A 61 6.35 7.33 1.85
C LEU A 61 7.65 6.55 2.10
N LEU A 62 7.56 5.25 2.40
CA LEU A 62 8.72 4.36 2.50
C LEU A 62 9.55 4.36 1.22
N LYS A 63 8.89 4.29 0.06
CA LYS A 63 9.56 4.30 -1.24
C LYS A 63 10.17 5.66 -1.56
N VAL A 64 9.48 6.75 -1.22
CA VAL A 64 10.02 8.12 -1.37
C VAL A 64 11.30 8.26 -0.54
N ALA A 65 11.30 7.81 0.71
CA ALA A 65 12.48 7.85 1.56
C ALA A 65 13.66 7.04 0.99
N ARG A 66 13.40 5.85 0.43
CA ARG A 66 14.43 5.03 -0.25
C ARG A 66 15.01 5.72 -1.48
N SER A 67 14.18 6.40 -2.27
CA SER A 67 14.62 7.12 -3.47
C SER A 67 15.57 8.29 -3.17
N ILE A 68 15.49 8.86 -1.97
CA ILE A 68 16.34 9.98 -1.51
C ILE A 68 17.64 9.47 -0.90
N SER A 69 17.57 8.41 -0.08
CA SER A 69 18.70 7.92 0.71
C SER A 69 19.55 6.84 0.01
N GLY A 70 18.99 6.16 -0.99
CA GLY A 70 19.62 5.09 -1.73
C GLY A 70 20.20 5.51 -3.08
N GLN A 71 20.80 4.54 -3.78
CA GLN A 71 21.09 4.70 -5.21
C GLN A 71 19.78 4.65 -5.99
N TYR A 72 19.77 5.28 -7.17
CA TYR A 72 18.62 5.23 -8.06
C TYR A 72 18.20 3.77 -8.34
N ASN A 73 16.97 3.45 -7.98
CA ASN A 73 16.32 2.21 -8.32
C ASN A 73 14.96 2.52 -8.98
N ALA A 74 14.80 2.06 -10.22
CA ALA A 74 13.55 2.22 -10.96
C ALA A 74 12.34 1.61 -10.24
N ASP A 75 12.56 0.50 -9.51
CA ASP A 75 11.49 -0.20 -8.80
C ASP A 75 10.87 0.65 -7.69
N ASP A 76 11.61 1.60 -7.11
CA ASP A 76 11.02 2.45 -6.07
C ASP A 76 9.87 3.28 -6.63
N TYR A 77 9.99 3.79 -7.86
CA TYR A 77 8.94 4.56 -8.54
C TYR A 77 7.83 3.68 -9.09
N ILE A 78 8.15 2.46 -9.54
CA ILE A 78 7.15 1.48 -9.99
C ILE A 78 6.27 1.08 -8.80
N ASP A 79 6.88 0.79 -7.65
CA ASP A 79 6.16 0.44 -6.42
C ASP A 79 5.32 1.60 -5.91
N MET A 80 5.82 2.85 -5.96
CA MET A 80 5.00 4.04 -5.63
C MET A 80 3.73 4.09 -6.49
N ALA A 81 3.84 3.91 -7.80
CA ALA A 81 2.68 3.92 -8.70
C ALA A 81 1.71 2.76 -8.39
N GLY A 82 2.24 1.57 -8.06
CA GLY A 82 1.45 0.42 -7.64
C GLY A 82 0.67 0.69 -6.35
N TYR A 83 1.37 1.15 -5.30
CA TYR A 83 0.74 1.50 -4.03
C TYR A 83 -0.26 2.66 -4.16
N ALA A 84 -0.03 3.63 -5.05
CA ALA A 84 -0.99 4.70 -5.32
C ALA A 84 -2.27 4.15 -5.95
N GLY A 85 -2.19 3.23 -6.90
CA GLY A 85 -3.35 2.53 -7.46
C GLY A 85 -4.12 1.74 -6.40
N ILE A 86 -3.39 1.03 -5.53
CA ILE A 86 -3.98 0.28 -4.41
C ILE A 86 -4.67 1.23 -3.41
N ALA A 87 -4.03 2.33 -3.03
CA ALA A 87 -4.60 3.31 -2.11
C ALA A 87 -5.93 3.87 -2.67
N GLY A 88 -5.96 4.24 -3.95
CA GLY A 88 -7.19 4.68 -4.62
C GLY A 88 -8.30 3.62 -4.59
N TYR A 89 -7.98 2.39 -4.96
CA TYR A 89 -8.94 1.28 -4.90
C TYR A 89 -9.50 1.06 -3.48
N LEU A 90 -8.64 1.06 -2.46
CA LEU A 90 -9.06 0.88 -1.06
C LEU A 90 -9.92 2.04 -0.55
N SER A 91 -9.63 3.27 -0.98
CA SER A 91 -10.43 4.44 -0.63
C SER A 91 -11.80 4.47 -1.31
N GLU A 92 -11.93 3.94 -2.54
CA GLU A 92 -13.21 3.85 -3.24
C GLU A 92 -14.08 2.67 -2.76
N SER A 93 -13.47 1.60 -2.27
CA SER A 93 -14.19 0.36 -1.91
C SER A 93 -15.06 0.45 -0.65
N ASN A 94 -15.37 1.65 -0.11
CA ASN A 94 -16.19 1.89 1.08
C ASN A 94 -16.01 0.83 2.19
N VAL A 95 -14.80 0.82 2.73
CA VAL A 95 -14.28 -0.14 3.71
C VAL A 95 -15.00 -0.10 5.09
N ASP A 96 -16.05 0.70 5.23
CA ASP A 96 -16.81 0.84 6.49
C ASP A 96 -17.95 -0.19 6.66
N GLU A 97 -18.22 -1.09 5.70
CA GLU A 97 -19.35 -2.07 5.75
C GLU A 97 -18.99 -3.50 6.25
N VAL A 98 -17.78 -3.78 6.71
CA VAL A 98 -17.41 -5.15 7.19
C VAL A 98 -17.72 -5.36 8.70
N ASN A 99 -18.40 -4.41 9.36
CA ASN A 99 -18.74 -4.48 10.78
C ASN A 99 -20.26 -4.40 11.07
N GLU A 100 -21.10 -5.11 10.31
CA GLU A 100 -22.48 -5.46 10.71
C GLU A 100 -22.66 -6.98 10.86
#